data_AF-H6N615-F1
#
_entry.id   AF-H6N615-F1
#
_cell.length_a   1.000
_cell.length_b   1.000
_cell.length_c   1.000
_cell.angle_alpha   90.00
_cell.angle_beta   90.00
_cell.angle_gamma   90.00
#
_symmetry.space_group_name_H-M   'P 1'
#
loop_
_entity.id
_entity.type
_entity.pdbx_description
1 polymer ?
#
loop_
_entity_poly.entity_id
_entity_poly.type
_entity_poly.pdbx_seq_one_letter_code
_entity_poly.pdbx_strand_id
1 'polypeptide(L)'
;MSRSRSKEITVGLAGSSIAAGGFLLYNTFYKQPTYPIRSLLNSKHPNRKWLSSSSSSEKTQRQQSWDKYKRTYKGLLNDPLSIPHTVLNAISNNSGGTDTDAPSEFMSKCEELSKKEVVDERDYVYRGVYEYCTTE
;
A
#
# COMPACT_ATOMS: atom_id res chain seq x y z
N MET A 1 76.04 -40.16 -5.76
CA MET A 1 75.98 -39.51 -4.42
C MET A 1 75.49 -38.08 -4.59
N SER A 2 74.23 -37.84 -4.21
CA SER A 2 73.57 -36.53 -4.21
C SER A 2 74.25 -35.55 -3.25
N ARG A 3 74.49 -34.32 -3.70
CA ARG A 3 74.71 -33.17 -2.82
C ARG A 3 73.68 -32.10 -3.16
N SER A 4 72.62 -32.10 -2.36
CA SER A 4 71.59 -31.06 -2.32
C SER A 4 72.23 -29.73 -1.93
N ARG A 5 71.99 -28.67 -2.71
CA ARG A 5 72.22 -27.29 -2.31
C ARG A 5 70.87 -26.60 -2.26
N SER A 6 70.32 -26.46 -1.06
CA SER A 6 69.15 -25.62 -0.78
C SER A 6 69.51 -24.18 -1.14
N LYS A 7 68.79 -23.60 -2.11
CA LYS A 7 68.78 -22.16 -2.34
C LYS A 7 67.54 -21.62 -1.66
N GLU A 8 67.75 -20.69 -0.74
CA GLU A 8 66.68 -19.95 -0.08
C GLU A 8 65.89 -19.16 -1.12
N ILE A 9 64.57 -19.28 -1.09
CA ILE A 9 63.67 -18.50 -1.93
C ILE A 9 63.11 -17.40 -1.05
N THR A 10 63.74 -16.23 -1.14
CA THR A 10 63.25 -14.97 -0.59
C THR A 10 61.81 -14.74 -1.05
N VAL A 11 60.88 -14.70 -0.09
CA VAL A 11 59.50 -14.26 -0.33
C VAL A 11 59.53 -12.77 -0.65
N GLY A 12 59.60 -12.44 -1.93
CA GLY A 12 59.28 -11.11 -2.41
C GLY A 12 57.78 -10.89 -2.26
N LEU A 13 57.38 -9.81 -1.58
CA LEU A 13 56.02 -9.29 -1.61
C LEU A 13 55.66 -8.94 -3.06
N ALA A 14 55.07 -9.89 -3.77
CA ALA A 14 54.37 -9.62 -5.02
C ALA A 14 53.11 -8.82 -4.68
N GLY A 15 53.04 -7.60 -5.20
CA GLY A 15 51.92 -6.69 -5.00
C GLY A 15 50.58 -7.38 -5.27
N SER A 16 49.65 -7.17 -4.35
CA SER A 16 48.27 -7.59 -4.44
C SER A 16 47.55 -6.83 -5.56
N SER A 17 47.57 -7.36 -6.78
CA SER A 17 46.59 -6.97 -7.80
C SER A 17 45.32 -7.80 -7.62
N ILE A 18 44.40 -7.29 -6.80
CA ILE A 18 43.01 -7.72 -6.85
C ILE A 18 42.45 -7.25 -8.19
N ALA A 19 42.30 -8.15 -9.17
CA ALA A 19 41.40 -7.92 -10.29
C ALA A 19 39.95 -8.12 -9.78
N ALA A 20 39.53 -7.31 -8.80
CA ALA A 20 38.18 -7.29 -8.26
C ALA A 20 37.42 -6.10 -8.87
N GLY A 21 37.31 -6.09 -10.20
CA GLY A 21 36.62 -5.04 -10.94
C GLY A 21 35.43 -5.61 -11.68
N GLY A 22 34.27 -5.68 -11.02
CA GLY A 22 32.98 -5.79 -11.71
C GLY A 22 32.09 -6.96 -11.33
N PHE A 23 31.57 -7.00 -10.09
CA PHE A 23 30.28 -7.67 -9.84
C PHE A 23 29.49 -7.11 -8.64
N LEU A 24 29.85 -5.96 -8.07
CA LEU A 24 29.28 -5.48 -6.80
C LEU A 24 28.32 -4.27 -6.94
N LEU A 25 27.55 -4.15 -8.02
CA LEU A 25 26.57 -3.06 -8.16
C LEU A 25 25.19 -3.45 -8.70
N TYR A 26 24.81 -4.73 -8.77
CA TYR A 26 23.48 -5.09 -9.28
C TYR A 26 22.36 -4.89 -8.26
N ASN A 27 22.64 -4.90 -6.95
CA ASN A 27 21.60 -4.97 -5.93
C ASN A 27 21.22 -3.62 -5.30
N THR A 28 21.62 -2.52 -5.93
CA THR A 28 21.46 -1.16 -5.40
C THR A 28 20.24 -0.50 -6.04
N PHE A 29 19.06 -0.76 -5.48
CA PHE A 29 17.78 -0.04 -5.68
C PHE A 29 16.98 -0.28 -6.98
N TYR A 30 16.52 -1.51 -7.23
CA TYR A 30 15.27 -1.66 -8.02
C TYR A 30 14.09 -1.19 -7.16
N LYS A 31 13.84 0.12 -7.12
CA LYS A 31 12.57 0.66 -6.60
C LYS A 31 11.47 0.12 -7.49
N GLN A 32 10.58 -0.70 -6.94
CA GLN A 32 9.44 -1.19 -7.69
C GLN A 32 8.59 0.01 -8.15
N PRO A 33 8.07 -0.01 -9.39
CA PRO A 33 7.18 1.04 -9.85
C PRO A 33 5.95 1.09 -8.95
N THR A 34 5.51 2.30 -8.61
CA THR A 34 4.30 2.54 -7.85
C THR A 34 3.29 3.26 -8.71
N TYR A 35 2.01 3.04 -8.41
CA TYR A 35 0.89 3.59 -9.15
C TYR A 35 -0.14 4.18 -8.18
N PRO A 36 -0.79 5.30 -8.53
CA PRO A 36 -1.93 5.78 -7.78
C PRO A 36 -3.01 4.70 -7.70
N ILE A 37 -3.60 4.49 -6.51
CA ILE A 37 -4.67 3.49 -6.30
C ILE A 37 -5.79 3.70 -7.33
N ARG A 38 -6.14 4.94 -7.65
CA ARG A 38 -7.13 5.27 -8.70
C ARG A 38 -6.77 4.70 -10.06
N SER A 39 -5.52 4.85 -10.47
CA SER A 39 -5.04 4.34 -11.77
C SER A 39 -5.05 2.81 -11.78
N LEU A 40 -4.55 2.20 -10.70
CA LEU A 40 -4.48 0.75 -10.59
C LEU A 40 -5.87 0.11 -10.56
N LEU A 41 -6.82 0.69 -9.81
CA LEU A 41 -8.20 0.20 -9.74
C LEU A 41 -8.92 0.33 -11.08
N ASN A 42 -8.77 1.45 -11.78
CA ASN A 42 -9.36 1.63 -13.11
C ASN A 42 -8.77 0.64 -14.14
N SER A 43 -7.50 0.27 -14.00
CA SER A 43 -6.84 -0.68 -14.90
C SER A 43 -7.22 -2.14 -14.61
N LYS A 44 -7.30 -2.52 -13.34
CA LYS A 44 -7.53 -3.92 -12.91
C LYS A 44 -9.00 -4.27 -12.74
N HIS A 45 -9.81 -3.28 -12.38
CA HIS A 45 -11.23 -3.42 -12.09
C HIS A 45 -12.05 -2.32 -12.78
N PRO A 46 -12.07 -2.30 -14.13
CA PRO A 46 -12.77 -1.25 -14.90
C PRO A 46 -14.29 -1.21 -14.65
N ASN A 47 -14.87 -2.30 -14.14
CA ASN A 47 -16.29 -2.39 -13.79
C ASN A 47 -16.60 -1.77 -12.41
N ARG A 48 -15.59 -1.40 -11.61
CA ARG A 48 -15.79 -0.73 -10.33
C ARG A 48 -15.85 0.77 -10.52
N LYS A 49 -16.82 1.42 -9.88
CA LYS A 49 -16.98 2.87 -9.88
C LYS A 49 -16.64 3.43 -8.51
N TRP A 50 -15.95 4.57 -8.50
CA TRP A 50 -15.69 5.31 -7.27
C TRP A 50 -16.99 5.86 -6.70
N LEU A 51 -17.17 5.75 -5.39
CA LEU A 51 -18.25 6.44 -4.70
C LEU A 51 -18.03 7.95 -4.83
N SER A 52 -18.98 8.63 -5.46
CA SER A 52 -19.02 10.08 -5.57
C SER A 52 -19.65 10.65 -4.31
N SER A 53 -19.11 11.73 -3.74
CA SER A 53 -19.75 12.49 -2.66
C SER A 53 -20.89 13.39 -3.16
N SER A 54 -20.91 13.71 -4.45
CA SER A 54 -21.80 14.72 -5.03
C SER A 54 -23.08 14.13 -5.65
N SER A 55 -23.15 12.81 -5.84
CA SER A 55 -24.30 12.17 -6.47
C SER A 55 -25.36 11.78 -5.44
N SER A 56 -26.59 12.27 -5.60
CA SER A 56 -27.71 11.85 -4.75
C SER A 56 -28.16 10.41 -5.01
N SER A 57 -27.95 9.90 -6.23
CA SER A 57 -28.30 8.52 -6.58
C SER A 57 -27.37 7.48 -5.96
N GLU A 58 -26.20 7.90 -5.46
CA GLU A 58 -25.22 7.03 -4.80
C GLU A 58 -25.31 7.09 -3.27
N LYS A 59 -26.26 7.85 -2.71
CA LYS A 59 -26.44 8.01 -1.25
C LYS A 59 -26.57 6.65 -0.56
N THR A 60 -27.38 5.74 -1.11
CA THR A 60 -27.58 4.41 -0.53
C THR A 60 -26.30 3.56 -0.56
N GLN A 61 -25.53 3.61 -1.65
CA GLN A 61 -24.26 2.88 -1.77
C GLN A 61 -23.20 3.42 -0.81
N ARG A 62 -23.13 4.74 -0.65
CA ARG A 62 -22.25 5.38 0.36
C ARG A 62 -22.61 4.94 1.77
N GLN A 63 -23.90 4.97 2.11
CA GLN A 63 -24.40 4.52 3.41
C GLN A 63 -24.06 3.07 3.68
N GLN A 64 -24.33 2.18 2.72
CA GLN A 64 -24.01 0.76 2.84
C GLN A 64 -22.51 0.52 3.03
N SER A 65 -21.67 1.23 2.26
CA SER A 65 -20.22 1.13 2.36
C SER A 65 -19.71 1.62 3.72
N TRP A 66 -20.24 2.73 4.22
CA TRP A 66 -19.92 3.24 5.55
C TRP A 66 -20.38 2.31 6.68
N ASP A 67 -21.57 1.75 6.59
CA ASP A 67 -22.08 0.81 7.58
C ASP A 67 -21.29 -0.49 7.61
N LYS A 68 -20.91 -1.00 6.43
CA LYS A 68 -20.01 -2.13 6.32
C LYS A 68 -18.66 -1.81 6.95
N TYR A 69 -18.09 -0.64 6.62
CA TYR A 69 -16.80 -0.18 7.15
C TYR A 69 -16.78 -0.12 8.67
N LYS A 70 -17.76 0.56 9.27
CA LYS A 70 -17.91 0.66 10.72
C LYS A 70 -18.02 -0.72 11.35
N ARG A 71 -18.85 -1.61 10.80
CA ARG A 71 -19.04 -2.96 11.37
C ARG A 71 -17.73 -3.74 11.43
N THR A 72 -16.86 -3.57 10.44
CA THR A 72 -15.57 -4.25 10.38
C THR A 72 -14.54 -3.63 11.32
N TYR A 73 -14.44 -2.29 11.37
CA TYR A 73 -13.32 -1.61 12.03
C TYR A 73 -13.66 -0.90 13.34
N LYS A 74 -14.92 -0.88 13.77
CA LYS A 74 -15.30 -0.31 15.06
C LYS A 74 -14.59 -1.05 16.20
N GLY A 75 -13.88 -0.29 17.04
CA GLY A 75 -13.09 -0.83 18.15
C GLY A 75 -11.73 -1.40 17.76
N LEU A 76 -11.35 -1.39 16.47
CA LEU A 76 -10.02 -1.77 16.02
C LEU A 76 -9.09 -0.56 15.98
N LEU A 77 -7.84 -0.73 16.43
CA LEU A 77 -6.81 0.33 16.44
C LEU A 77 -6.29 0.72 15.07
N ASN A 78 -6.48 -0.13 14.06
CA ASN A 78 -5.97 0.07 12.71
C ASN A 78 -7.05 -0.27 11.68
N ASP A 79 -7.19 0.59 10.69
CA ASP A 79 -8.16 0.48 9.61
C ASP A 79 -7.53 1.02 8.31
N PRO A 80 -7.92 0.49 7.14
CA PRO A 80 -7.21 0.78 5.91
C PRO A 80 -7.43 2.21 5.41
N LEU A 81 -8.51 2.89 5.84
CA LEU A 81 -8.73 4.30 5.53
C LEU A 81 -8.20 5.26 6.60
N SER A 82 -7.71 4.75 7.74
CA SER A 82 -7.21 5.54 8.87
C SER A 82 -8.22 6.60 9.33
N ILE A 83 -9.48 6.19 9.45
CA ILE A 83 -10.60 7.02 9.88
C ILE A 83 -10.45 7.26 11.39
N PRO A 84 -10.57 8.52 11.86
CA PRO A 84 -10.47 8.81 13.28
C PRO A 84 -11.44 7.97 14.10
N HIS A 85 -10.96 7.42 15.22
CA HIS A 85 -11.80 6.65 16.15
C HIS A 85 -13.02 7.45 16.63
N THR A 86 -12.92 8.76 16.74
CA THR A 86 -14.05 9.64 17.08
C THR A 86 -15.16 9.57 16.04
N VAL A 87 -14.84 9.40 14.75
CA VAL A 87 -15.80 9.25 13.64
C VAL A 87 -16.35 7.83 13.58
N LEU A 88 -15.50 6.82 13.79
CA LEU A 88 -15.93 5.40 13.83
C LEU A 88 -16.83 5.07 15.03
N ASN A 89 -16.51 5.65 16.19
CA ASN A 89 -17.23 5.45 17.45
C ASN A 89 -18.31 6.50 17.68
N ALA A 90 -18.42 7.51 16.82
CA ALA A 90 -19.55 8.42 16.85
C ALA A 90 -20.82 7.57 16.83
N ILE A 91 -21.61 7.71 17.89
CA ILE A 91 -22.94 7.13 17.97
C ILE A 91 -23.73 7.85 16.90
N SER A 92 -23.76 7.31 15.67
CA SER A 92 -24.92 7.54 14.85
C SER A 92 -26.06 6.95 15.65
N ASN A 93 -26.85 7.82 16.27
CA ASN A 93 -28.08 7.51 16.98
C ASN A 93 -29.10 6.94 16.00
N ASN A 94 -28.81 5.79 15.39
CA ASN A 94 -29.76 5.08 14.56
C ASN A 94 -29.31 3.64 14.35
N SER A 95 -29.52 2.84 15.40
CA SER A 95 -29.85 1.42 15.24
C SER A 95 -31.22 1.21 14.56
N GLY A 96 -31.70 2.16 13.72
CA GLY A 96 -33.05 2.11 13.14
C GLY A 96 -33.50 3.30 12.28
N GLY A 97 -32.61 4.08 11.64
CA GLY A 97 -33.04 5.26 10.86
C GLY A 97 -32.28 5.43 9.55
N THR A 98 -33.06 5.55 8.49
CA THR A 98 -32.72 5.49 7.06
C THR A 98 -32.00 6.73 6.50
N ASP A 99 -31.38 7.59 7.31
CA ASP A 99 -31.13 8.97 6.84
C ASP A 99 -29.82 9.67 7.22
N THR A 100 -28.79 8.97 7.69
CA THR A 100 -27.45 9.59 7.80
C THR A 100 -26.59 9.14 6.63
N ASP A 101 -26.23 10.07 5.73
CA ASP A 101 -25.24 9.84 4.67
C ASP A 101 -23.89 9.45 5.28
N ALA A 102 -22.98 8.89 4.48
CA ALA A 102 -21.62 8.66 4.94
C ALA A 102 -20.98 9.99 5.39
N PRO A 103 -20.24 10.02 6.51
CA PRO A 103 -19.56 11.23 6.96
C PRO A 103 -18.64 11.78 5.87
N SER A 104 -18.56 13.11 5.76
CA SER A 104 -17.64 13.77 4.83
C SER A 104 -16.21 13.28 5.03
N GLU A 105 -15.79 13.03 6.26
CA GLU A 105 -14.49 12.46 6.61
C GLU A 105 -14.20 11.13 5.88
N PHE A 106 -15.19 10.24 5.81
CA PHE A 106 -15.06 8.96 5.12
C PHE A 106 -14.89 9.14 3.62
N MET A 107 -15.69 10.04 3.02
CA MET A 107 -15.60 10.34 1.59
C MET A 107 -14.29 11.07 1.23
N SER A 108 -13.84 11.99 2.09
CA SER A 108 -12.56 12.68 1.93
C SER A 108 -11.38 11.72 2.00
N LYS A 109 -11.42 10.72 2.90
CA LYS A 109 -10.39 9.67 2.94
C LYS A 109 -10.38 8.81 1.69
N CYS A 110 -11.55 8.47 1.14
CA CYS A 110 -11.61 7.78 -0.15
C CYS A 110 -10.93 8.59 -1.27
N GLU A 111 -11.14 9.91 -1.32
CA GLU A 111 -10.52 10.77 -2.32
C GLU A 111 -9.00 10.92 -2.10
N GLU A 112 -8.57 11.13 -0.85
CA GLU A 112 -7.17 11.23 -0.45
C GLU A 112 -6.40 9.97 -0.84
N LEU A 113 -6.91 8.81 -0.42
CA LEU A 113 -6.24 7.53 -0.64
C LEU A 113 -6.28 7.09 -2.10
N SER A 114 -7.25 7.57 -2.89
CA SER A 114 -7.25 7.32 -4.35
C SER A 114 -5.97 7.82 -5.04
N LYS A 115 -5.32 8.84 -4.47
CA LYS A 115 -4.08 9.45 -4.98
C LYS A 115 -2.82 8.79 -4.41
N LYS A 116 -2.96 7.95 -3.38
CA LYS A 116 -1.82 7.25 -2.75
C LYS A 116 -1.17 6.30 -3.74
N GLU A 117 0.15 6.31 -3.78
CA GLU A 117 0.93 5.40 -4.62
C GLU A 117 1.15 4.05 -3.91
N VAL A 118 0.86 2.97 -4.61
CA VAL A 118 1.05 1.59 -4.15
C VAL A 118 1.73 0.76 -5.23
N VAL A 119 2.41 -0.31 -4.83
CA VAL A 119 3.08 -1.22 -5.77
C VAL A 119 2.05 -2.04 -6.56
N ASP A 120 1.10 -2.64 -5.84
CA ASP A 120 0.11 -3.54 -6.42
C ASP A 120 -1.15 -3.70 -5.53
N GLU A 121 -2.06 -4.58 -5.98
CA GLU A 121 -3.38 -4.83 -5.39
C GLU A 121 -3.33 -5.53 -4.02
N ARG A 122 -2.15 -6.02 -3.59
CA ARG A 122 -1.95 -6.67 -2.29
C ARG A 122 -1.79 -5.65 -1.17
N ASP A 123 -1.58 -4.38 -1.50
CA ASP A 123 -1.47 -3.30 -0.52
C ASP A 123 -2.76 -3.23 0.34
N TYR A 124 -2.58 -3.14 1.66
CA TYR A 124 -3.68 -3.14 2.62
C TYR A 124 -4.64 -1.96 2.40
N VAL A 125 -4.08 -0.79 2.06
CA VAL A 125 -4.87 0.41 1.76
C VAL A 125 -5.57 0.26 0.41
N TYR A 126 -4.90 -0.31 -0.60
CA TYR A 126 -5.56 -0.62 -1.88
C TYR A 126 -6.81 -1.48 -1.66
N ARG A 127 -6.69 -2.57 -0.89
CA ARG A 127 -7.81 -3.47 -0.61
C ARG A 127 -8.95 -2.78 0.14
N GLY A 128 -8.64 -1.93 1.10
CA GLY A 128 -9.66 -1.15 1.80
C GLY A 128 -10.35 -0.14 0.89
N VAL A 129 -9.60 0.59 0.07
CA VAL A 129 -10.17 1.53 -0.90
C VAL A 129 -11.03 0.81 -1.93
N TYR A 130 -10.58 -0.33 -2.45
CA TYR A 130 -11.37 -1.18 -3.33
C TYR A 130 -12.68 -1.60 -2.67
N GLU A 131 -12.65 -2.05 -1.42
CA GLU A 131 -13.82 -2.59 -0.74
C GLU A 131 -14.84 -1.54 -0.28
N TYR A 132 -14.38 -0.35 0.13
CA TYR A 132 -15.22 0.64 0.82
C TYR A 132 -15.38 1.97 0.09
N CYS A 133 -14.53 2.26 -0.89
CA CYS A 133 -14.61 3.49 -1.69
C CYS A 133 -15.13 3.26 -3.10
N THR A 134 -15.50 2.02 -3.45
CA THR A 134 -16.03 1.70 -4.77
C THR A 134 -17.31 0.86 -4.69
N THR A 135 -18.12 0.95 -5.75
CA THR A 135 -19.32 0.17 -6.01
C THR A 135 -19.18 -0.59 -7.32
N GLU A 136 -20.02 -1.61 -7.52
CA GLU A 136 -20.28 -2.19 -8.85
C GLU A 136 -21.04 -1.20 -9.75
#